data_AF-A0A120JWD4-F1
#
_entry.id   AF-A0A120JWD4-F1
#
_cell.length_a   1.000
_cell.length_b   1.000
_cell.length_c   1.000
_cell.angle_alpha   90.00
_cell.angle_beta   90.00
_cell.angle_gamma   90.00
#
_symmetry.space_group_name_H-M   'P 1'
#
loop_
_entity.id
_entity.type
_entity.pdbx_description
1 polymer ?
#
loop_
_entity_poly.entity_id
_entity_poly.type
_entity_poly.pdbx_seq_one_letter_code
_entity_poly.pdbx_strand_id
1 'polypeptide(L)'
;MTDTRWQRWRRYLARGLPRTLRGRFVLIMIVGVLAAQLASYAVWTSQVRSSQLEQLDELSQNVAYSVASTMRFFRSLHVEYRHIVLDQLRNMGGTRFFVSVNERRIPVDDIGSGAEKALVVGNSRAILGRELNIDEVLVEFSRAETLRVYNNEVLLHDLPPRWG
;
A
#
# COMPACT_ATOMS: atom_id res chain seq x y z
N MET A 1 -17.05 -30.89 -32.53
CA MET A 1 -15.72 -31.56 -32.44
C MET A 1 -15.07 -31.26 -31.09
N THR A 2 -15.54 -31.84 -29.97
CA THR A 2 -14.93 -31.63 -28.63
C THR A 2 -14.88 -32.88 -27.74
N ASP A 3 -15.47 -34.00 -28.16
CA ASP A 3 -15.58 -35.21 -27.33
C ASP A 3 -14.30 -36.06 -27.21
N THR A 4 -13.32 -35.85 -28.10
CA THR A 4 -12.17 -36.75 -28.22
C THR A 4 -11.10 -36.53 -27.14
N ARG A 5 -11.05 -35.35 -26.51
CA ARG A 5 -10.09 -35.06 -25.43
C ARG A 5 -10.51 -35.75 -24.13
N TRP A 6 -11.79 -35.68 -23.75
CA TRP A 6 -12.30 -36.26 -22.51
C TRP A 6 -12.09 -37.78 -22.40
N GLN A 7 -12.25 -38.50 -23.52
CA GLN A 7 -12.06 -39.95 -23.58
C GLN A 7 -10.59 -40.39 -23.42
N ARG A 8 -9.63 -39.58 -23.88
CA ARG A 8 -8.19 -39.88 -23.70
C ARG A 8 -7.77 -39.71 -22.24
N TRP A 9 -8.22 -38.64 -21.58
CA TRP A 9 -7.94 -38.40 -20.16
C TRP A 9 -8.51 -39.50 -19.26
N ARG A 10 -9.74 -39.98 -19.53
CA ARG A 10 -10.33 -41.13 -18.80
C ARG A 10 -9.50 -42.41 -18.91
N ARG A 11 -8.88 -42.68 -20.06
CA ARG A 11 -8.04 -43.89 -20.26
C ARG A 11 -6.69 -43.81 -19.54
N TYR A 12 -6.09 -42.62 -19.46
CA TYR A 12 -4.87 -42.41 -18.68
C TYR A 12 -5.14 -42.48 -17.17
N LEU A 13 -6.24 -41.88 -16.70
CA LEU A 13 -6.71 -42.02 -15.32
C LEU A 13 -6.97 -43.49 -14.97
N ALA A 14 -7.69 -44.24 -15.83
CA ALA A 14 -8.01 -45.65 -15.59
C ALA A 14 -6.79 -46.57 -15.51
N ARG A 15 -5.63 -46.16 -16.04
CA ARG A 15 -4.37 -46.92 -15.95
C ARG A 15 -3.64 -46.75 -14.62
N GLY A 16 -3.90 -45.66 -13.89
CA GLY A 16 -3.35 -45.39 -12.56
C GLY A 16 -4.32 -45.64 -11.40
N LEU A 17 -5.59 -45.99 -11.69
CA LEU A 17 -6.57 -46.26 -10.64
C LEU A 17 -6.30 -47.61 -9.96
N PRO A 18 -6.13 -47.65 -8.63
CA PRO A 18 -6.00 -48.91 -7.90
C PRO A 18 -7.23 -49.79 -8.15
N ARG A 19 -6.99 -51.07 -8.47
CA ARG A 19 -8.05 -52.05 -8.80
C ARG A 19 -8.88 -52.47 -7.57
N THR A 20 -8.49 -52.04 -6.38
CA THR A 20 -9.18 -52.33 -5.11
C THR A 20 -10.20 -51.23 -4.76
N LEU A 21 -11.35 -51.62 -4.22
CA LEU A 21 -12.39 -50.68 -3.78
C LEU A 21 -11.83 -49.64 -2.79
N ARG A 22 -11.01 -50.10 -1.83
CA ARG A 22 -10.36 -49.25 -0.81
C ARG A 22 -9.46 -48.18 -1.43
N GLY A 23 -8.67 -48.53 -2.44
CA GLY A 23 -7.79 -47.56 -3.12
C GLY A 23 -8.56 -46.48 -3.87
N ARG A 24 -9.71 -46.80 -4.48
CA ARG A 24 -10.57 -45.81 -5.13
C ARG A 24 -11.16 -44.83 -4.12
N PHE A 25 -11.61 -45.31 -2.96
CA PHE A 25 -12.10 -44.45 -1.89
C PHE A 25 -11.03 -43.49 -1.37
N VAL A 26 -9.82 -43.98 -1.10
CA VAL A 26 -8.69 -43.14 -0.65
C VAL A 26 -8.33 -42.10 -1.71
N LEU A 27 -8.29 -42.49 -2.99
CA LEU A 27 -7.99 -41.57 -4.08
C LEU A 27 -9.04 -40.46 -4.20
N ILE A 28 -10.32 -40.79 -4.14
CA ILE A 28 -11.42 -39.80 -4.18
C ILE A 28 -11.32 -38.86 -2.97
N MET A 29 -11.01 -39.38 -1.78
CA MET A 29 -10.85 -38.57 -0.58
C MET A 29 -9.68 -37.57 -0.72
N ILE A 30 -8.52 -38.03 -1.19
CA ILE A 30 -7.36 -37.16 -1.42
C ILE A 30 -7.68 -36.08 -2.45
N VAL A 31 -8.28 -36.45 -3.58
CA VAL A 31 -8.65 -35.50 -4.63
C VAL A 31 -9.67 -34.48 -4.12
N GLY A 32 -10.67 -34.93 -3.34
CA GLY A 32 -11.67 -34.05 -2.73
C GLY A 32 -11.05 -33.06 -1.76
N VAL A 33 -10.15 -33.52 -0.88
CA VAL A 33 -9.44 -32.66 0.07
C VAL A 33 -8.54 -31.65 -0.67
N LEU A 34 -7.79 -32.09 -1.68
CA LEU A 34 -6.92 -31.20 -2.47
C LEU A 34 -7.75 -30.15 -3.23
N ALA A 35 -8.87 -30.54 -3.83
CA ALA A 35 -9.77 -29.61 -4.51
C ALA A 35 -10.33 -28.56 -3.54
N ALA A 36 -10.75 -28.99 -2.35
CA ALA A 36 -11.23 -28.09 -1.30
C ALA A 36 -10.13 -27.13 -0.81
N GLN A 37 -8.90 -27.62 -0.62
CA GLN A 37 -7.75 -26.80 -0.22
C GLN A 37 -7.41 -25.75 -1.27
N LEU A 38 -7.35 -26.13 -2.55
CA LEU A 38 -7.06 -25.19 -3.64
C LEU A 38 -8.16 -24.15 -3.80
N ALA A 39 -9.44 -24.55 -3.71
CA ALA A 39 -10.57 -23.62 -3.75
C ALA A 39 -10.51 -22.64 -2.57
N SER A 40 -10.27 -23.12 -1.35
CA SER A 40 -10.11 -22.29 -0.16
C SER A 40 -8.95 -21.30 -0.30
N TYR A 41 -7.80 -21.77 -0.79
CA TYR A 41 -6.63 -20.92 -1.02
C TYR A 41 -6.88 -19.85 -2.09
N ALA A 42 -7.54 -20.21 -3.19
CA ALA A 42 -7.90 -19.27 -4.26
C ALA A 42 -8.88 -18.20 -3.77
N VAL A 43 -9.91 -18.58 -3.00
CA VAL A 43 -10.86 -17.64 -2.40
C VAL A 43 -10.15 -16.71 -1.42
N TRP A 44 -9.30 -17.24 -0.55
CA TRP A 44 -8.56 -16.46 0.44
C TRP A 44 -7.63 -15.43 -0.23
N THR A 45 -6.83 -15.84 -1.22
CA THR A 45 -5.89 -14.96 -1.92
C THR A 45 -6.59 -13.82 -2.65
N SER A 46 -7.73 -14.07 -3.29
CA SER A 46 -8.52 -13.01 -3.95
C SER A 46 -9.17 -12.07 -2.94
N GLN A 47 -9.74 -12.60 -1.86
CA GLN A 47 -10.41 -11.80 -0.82
C GLN A 47 -9.42 -10.90 -0.08
N VAL A 48 -8.25 -11.45 0.29
CA VAL A 48 -7.21 -10.69 1.01
C VAL A 48 -6.69 -9.54 0.16
N ARG A 49 -6.46 -9.75 -1.14
CA ARG A 49 -5.97 -8.68 -2.01
C ARG A 49 -6.96 -7.54 -2.17
N SER A 50 -8.26 -7.86 -2.33
CA SER A 50 -9.31 -6.83 -2.39
C SER A 50 -9.41 -6.05 -1.08
N SER A 51 -9.40 -6.77 0.05
CA SER A 51 -9.48 -6.15 1.38
C SER A 51 -8.26 -5.27 1.69
N GLN A 52 -7.07 -5.63 1.19
CA GLN A 52 -5.86 -4.80 1.35
C GLN A 52 -5.98 -3.46 0.63
N LEU A 53 -6.55 -3.43 -0.59
CA LEU A 53 -6.73 -2.18 -1.33
C LEU A 53 -7.76 -1.27 -0.66
N GLU A 54 -8.87 -1.82 -0.15
CA GLU A 54 -9.89 -1.06 0.58
C GLU A 54 -9.33 -0.47 1.89
N GLN A 55 -8.59 -1.26 2.66
CA GLN A 55 -7.91 -0.77 3.86
C GLN A 55 -6.88 0.31 3.53
N LEU A 56 -6.12 0.13 2.44
CA LEU A 56 -5.13 1.11 2.01
C LEU A 56 -5.79 2.42 1.55
N ASP A 57 -6.96 2.33 0.92
CA ASP A 57 -7.79 3.48 0.56
C ASP A 57 -8.11 4.32 1.80
N GLU A 58 -8.73 3.71 2.82
CA GLU A 58 -9.12 4.40 4.05
C GLU A 58 -7.90 5.02 4.78
N LEU A 59 -6.83 4.24 4.93
CA LEU A 59 -5.61 4.71 5.57
C LEU A 59 -4.98 5.90 4.82
N SER A 60 -4.96 5.85 3.50
CA SER A 60 -4.41 6.93 2.68
C SER A 60 -5.21 8.22 2.81
N GLN A 61 -6.54 8.12 2.89
CA GLN A 61 -7.40 9.28 3.11
C GLN A 61 -7.11 9.92 4.47
N ASN A 62 -7.01 9.12 5.54
CA ASN A 62 -6.70 9.60 6.88
C ASN A 62 -5.36 10.34 6.94
N VAL A 63 -4.31 9.79 6.31
CA VAL A 63 -3.00 10.45 6.20
C VAL A 63 -3.12 11.76 5.42
N ALA A 64 -3.80 11.76 4.29
CA ALA A 64 -3.98 12.96 3.47
C ALA A 64 -4.73 14.08 4.22
N TYR A 65 -5.79 13.75 4.98
CA TYR A 65 -6.49 14.72 5.83
C TYR A 65 -5.60 15.27 6.95
N SER A 66 -4.78 14.42 7.57
CA SER A 66 -3.80 14.85 8.57
C SER A 66 -2.82 15.87 7.98
N VAL A 67 -2.23 15.56 6.81
CA VAL A 67 -1.33 16.46 6.09
C VAL A 67 -2.03 17.77 5.72
N ALA A 68 -3.25 17.70 5.18
CA ALA A 68 -4.02 18.89 4.82
C ALA A 68 -4.30 19.79 6.03
N SER A 69 -4.68 19.19 7.16
CA SER A 69 -4.90 19.90 8.43
C SER A 69 -3.64 20.62 8.90
N THR A 70 -2.50 19.91 8.92
CA THR A 70 -1.20 20.48 9.27
C THR A 70 -0.85 21.65 8.35
N MET A 71 -1.03 21.52 7.04
CA MET A 71 -0.72 22.58 6.09
C MET A 71 -1.65 23.79 6.20
N ARG A 72 -2.94 23.58 6.49
CA ARG A 72 -3.87 24.69 6.80
C ARG A 72 -3.47 25.43 8.07
N PHE A 73 -3.14 24.69 9.12
CA PHE A 73 -2.64 25.28 10.37
C PHE A 73 -1.42 26.16 10.08
N PHE A 74 -0.44 25.67 9.32
CA PHE A 74 0.71 26.48 8.92
C PHE A 74 0.36 27.71 8.08
N ARG A 75 -0.57 27.60 7.13
CA ARG A 75 -1.01 28.75 6.33
C ARG A 75 -1.81 29.78 7.13
N SER A 76 -2.43 29.37 8.24
CA SER A 76 -3.14 30.29 9.15
C SER A 76 -2.22 31.06 10.08
N LEU A 77 -0.97 30.62 10.26
CA LEU A 77 0.02 31.30 11.09
C LEU A 77 0.63 32.50 10.36
N HIS A 78 0.58 33.68 10.99
CA HIS A 78 1.23 34.89 10.47
C HIS A 78 2.75 34.69 10.31
N VAL A 79 3.31 35.37 9.29
CA VAL A 79 4.70 35.25 8.79
C VAL A 79 5.78 35.37 9.88
N GLU A 80 5.47 35.97 11.03
CA GLU A 80 6.39 36.16 12.17
C GLU A 80 6.63 34.91 13.04
N TYR A 81 5.84 33.84 12.95
CA TYR A 81 6.00 32.65 13.82
C TYR A 81 6.75 31.47 13.17
N ARG A 82 7.53 31.74 12.13
CA ARG A 82 8.28 30.73 11.37
C ARG A 82 9.30 29.93 12.21
N HIS A 83 9.55 30.30 13.47
CA HIS A 83 10.57 29.67 14.34
C HIS A 83 9.99 29.04 15.62
N ILE A 84 8.68 29.18 15.89
CA ILE A 84 8.08 28.74 17.16
C ILE A 84 6.87 27.83 16.91
N VAL A 85 7.01 26.80 16.07
CA VAL A 85 6.06 25.66 16.09
C VAL A 85 6.72 24.31 15.76
N LEU A 86 8.04 24.19 15.92
CA LEU A 86 8.70 22.89 15.75
C LEU A 86 8.43 21.93 16.93
N ASP A 87 8.23 22.47 18.14
CA ASP A 87 8.10 21.64 19.34
C ASP A 87 6.66 21.15 19.62
N GLN A 88 5.62 21.84 19.11
CA GLN A 88 4.23 21.39 19.29
C GLN A 88 3.77 20.36 18.26
N LEU A 89 4.31 20.39 17.03
CA LEU A 89 4.00 19.38 16.00
C LEU A 89 4.73 18.05 16.24
N ARG A 90 5.73 18.04 17.11
CA ARG A 90 6.45 16.83 17.54
C ARG A 90 5.56 15.85 18.31
N ASN A 91 4.43 16.31 18.89
CA ASN A 91 3.55 15.52 19.73
C ASN A 91 2.08 15.64 19.31
N MET A 92 1.73 15.21 18.09
CA MET A 92 0.33 15.06 17.68
C MET A 92 -0.16 13.65 18.05
N GLY A 93 -0.86 13.51 19.17
CA GLY A 93 -1.51 12.25 19.56
C GLY A 93 -0.55 11.08 19.82
N GLY A 94 0.70 11.35 20.24
CA GLY A 94 1.71 10.34 20.55
C GLY A 94 2.57 9.87 19.36
N THR A 95 2.32 10.40 18.15
CA THR A 95 3.14 10.12 16.96
C THR A 95 4.05 11.31 16.65
N ARG A 96 5.33 11.03 16.34
CA ARG A 96 6.33 12.04 15.98
C ARG A 96 6.29 12.29 14.48
N PHE A 97 6.06 13.53 14.08
CA PHE A 97 6.14 13.98 12.69
C PHE A 97 7.27 14.99 12.54
N PHE A 98 8.13 14.79 11.54
CA PHE A 98 9.11 15.78 11.11
C PHE A 98 8.50 16.67 10.03
N VAL A 99 8.37 17.96 10.30
CA VAL A 99 7.88 18.94 9.33
C VAL A 99 8.98 19.95 9.02
N SER A 100 9.30 20.11 7.75
CA SER A 100 10.28 21.07 7.27
C SER A 100 9.67 21.98 6.20
N VAL A 101 10.05 23.26 6.23
CA VAL A 101 9.74 24.22 5.18
C VAL A 101 11.00 24.36 4.33
N ASN A 102 10.89 24.06 3.05
CA ASN A 102 12.00 24.10 2.11
C ASN A 102 11.81 25.24 1.11
N GLU A 103 12.88 25.95 0.79
CA GLU A 103 12.85 27.03 -0.21
C GLU A 103 12.87 26.50 -1.65
N ARG A 104 13.33 25.25 -1.82
CA ARG A 104 13.39 24.55 -3.10
C ARG A 104 12.61 23.25 -3.02
N ARG A 105 12.04 22.85 -4.16
CA ARG A 105 11.38 21.55 -4.30
C ARG A 105 12.37 20.42 -4.01
N ILE A 106 11.91 19.44 -3.25
CA ILE A 106 12.66 18.21 -2.99
C ILE A 106 12.53 17.30 -4.21
N PRO A 107 13.63 16.89 -4.86
CA PRO A 107 13.60 15.83 -5.85
C PRO A 107 13.28 14.52 -5.15
N VAL A 108 12.24 13.84 -5.63
CA VAL A 108 11.80 12.55 -5.10
C VAL A 108 12.17 11.49 -6.13
N ASP A 109 13.03 10.55 -5.73
CA ASP A 109 13.33 9.37 -6.53
C ASP A 109 12.21 8.35 -6.34
N ASP A 110 11.39 8.18 -7.38
CA ASP A 110 10.23 7.31 -7.34
C ASP A 110 10.63 5.84 -7.10
N ILE A 111 9.96 5.20 -6.15
CA ILE A 111 10.08 3.77 -5.87
C ILE A 111 9.52 2.86 -6.97
N GLY A 112 8.81 3.41 -7.96
CA GLY A 112 8.24 2.72 -9.12
C GLY A 112 6.71 2.74 -9.16
N SER A 113 6.11 2.00 -10.11
CA SER A 113 4.66 1.92 -10.28
C SER A 113 4.04 0.72 -9.54
N GLY A 114 2.87 0.92 -8.92
CA GLY A 114 2.06 -0.14 -8.32
C GLY A 114 0.61 0.32 -8.13
N ALA A 115 -0.33 -0.62 -8.06
CA ALA A 115 -1.76 -0.31 -7.90
C ALA A 115 -2.02 0.37 -6.54
N GLU A 116 -1.34 -0.11 -5.51
CA GLU A 116 -1.33 0.40 -4.16
C GLU A 116 -0.79 1.84 -4.11
N LYS A 117 0.35 2.09 -4.76
CA LYS A 117 0.94 3.43 -4.86
C LYS A 117 -0.01 4.40 -5.58
N ALA A 118 -0.56 3.98 -6.72
CA ALA A 118 -1.46 4.81 -7.51
C ALA A 118 -2.71 5.23 -6.72
N LEU A 119 -3.26 4.30 -5.93
CA LEU A 119 -4.39 4.57 -5.03
C LEU A 119 -4.03 5.65 -4.01
N VAL A 120 -2.92 5.47 -3.28
CA VAL A 120 -2.49 6.42 -2.23
C VAL A 120 -2.17 7.80 -2.81
N VAL A 121 -1.44 7.86 -3.93
CA VAL A 121 -1.10 9.13 -4.62
C VAL A 121 -2.36 9.83 -5.10
N GLY A 122 -3.31 9.09 -5.69
CA GLY A 122 -4.58 9.62 -6.17
C GLY A 122 -5.41 10.24 -5.05
N ASN A 123 -5.61 9.50 -3.96
CA ASN A 123 -6.37 9.97 -2.80
C ASN A 123 -5.73 11.20 -2.16
N SER A 124 -4.41 11.17 -1.98
CA SER A 124 -3.67 12.30 -1.41
C SER A 124 -3.77 13.55 -2.27
N ARG A 125 -3.59 13.42 -3.59
CA ARG A 125 -3.71 14.54 -4.54
C ARG A 125 -5.12 15.14 -4.51
N ALA A 126 -6.15 14.30 -4.52
CA ALA A 126 -7.54 14.73 -4.52
C ALA A 126 -7.92 15.47 -3.22
N ILE A 127 -7.55 14.91 -2.07
CA ILE A 127 -7.83 15.51 -0.76
C ILE A 127 -7.05 16.81 -0.59
N LEU A 128 -5.75 16.82 -0.87
CA LEU A 128 -4.94 18.03 -0.73
C LEU A 128 -5.40 19.14 -1.67
N GLY A 129 -5.72 18.84 -2.93
CA GLY A 129 -6.23 19.84 -3.87
C GLY A 129 -7.53 20.47 -3.39
N ARG A 130 -8.49 19.64 -2.92
CA ARG A 130 -9.77 20.09 -2.38
C ARG A 130 -9.59 20.90 -1.10
N GLU A 131 -8.86 20.34 -0.14
CA GLU A 131 -8.77 20.91 1.20
C GLU A 131 -7.94 22.21 1.20
N LEU A 132 -6.94 22.29 0.33
CA LEU A 132 -6.01 23.41 0.31
C LEU A 132 -6.33 24.47 -0.75
N ASN A 133 -7.26 24.19 -1.66
CA ASN A 133 -7.61 25.02 -2.82
C ASN A 133 -6.38 25.42 -3.63
N ILE A 134 -5.57 24.42 -4.00
CA ILE A 134 -4.35 24.57 -4.80
C ILE A 134 -4.43 23.67 -6.03
N ASP A 135 -4.02 24.20 -7.18
CA ASP A 135 -4.15 23.51 -8.46
C ASP A 135 -3.03 22.49 -8.72
N GLU A 136 -1.84 22.74 -8.15
CA GLU A 136 -0.66 21.91 -8.38
C GLU A 136 -0.25 21.17 -7.10
N VAL A 137 -0.71 19.93 -6.98
CA VAL A 137 -0.32 19.01 -5.89
C VAL A 137 0.49 17.85 -6.44
N LEU A 138 1.76 17.81 -6.05
CA LEU A 138 2.63 16.67 -6.29
C LEU A 138 2.69 15.80 -5.04
N VAL A 139 2.37 14.51 -5.20
CA VAL A 139 2.55 13.48 -4.19
C VAL A 139 3.30 12.34 -4.84
N GLU A 140 4.42 11.94 -4.25
CA GLU A 140 5.26 10.85 -4.74
C GLU A 140 5.83 10.06 -3.56
N PHE A 141 6.23 8.82 -3.82
CA PHE A 141 6.89 7.96 -2.84
C PHE A 141 8.39 7.95 -3.12
N SER A 142 9.19 8.15 -2.07
CA SER A 142 10.64 7.94 -2.09
C SER A 142 11.00 6.78 -1.17
N ARG A 143 12.16 6.16 -1.40
CA ARG A 143 12.80 5.35 -0.37
C ARG A 143 13.40 6.26 0.70
N ALA A 144 13.48 5.75 1.94
CA ALA A 144 14.03 6.51 3.07
C ALA A 144 15.51 6.85 2.86
N GLU A 145 16.24 5.97 2.17
CA GLU A 145 17.69 6.08 1.93
C GLU A 145 18.03 7.10 0.84
N THR A 146 17.07 7.52 0.02
CA THR A 146 17.28 8.48 -1.07
C THR A 146 16.61 9.82 -0.79
N LEU A 147 15.68 9.87 0.15
CA LEU A 147 14.92 11.08 0.45
C LEU A 147 15.80 12.11 1.19
N ARG A 148 15.90 13.30 0.60
CA ARG A 148 16.54 14.46 1.23
C ARG A 148 15.49 15.43 1.74
N VAL A 149 15.49 15.75 3.03
CA VAL A 149 14.35 16.38 3.72
C VAL A 149 14.56 17.85 4.11
N TYR A 150 15.80 18.34 4.06
CA TYR A 150 16.16 19.73 4.35
C TYR A 150 17.04 20.31 3.24
N ASN A 151 16.48 21.25 2.47
CA ASN A 151 17.12 22.01 1.38
C ASN A 151 17.89 21.17 0.34
N ASN A 152 17.56 19.87 0.22
CA ASN A 152 18.22 18.85 -0.62
C ASN A 152 19.64 18.46 -0.20
N GLU A 153 20.03 18.76 1.05
CA GLU A 153 21.38 18.54 1.55
C GLU A 153 21.44 17.44 2.61
N VAL A 154 20.37 17.24 3.38
CA VAL A 154 20.33 16.24 4.47
C VAL A 154 19.43 15.07 4.11
N LEU A 155 20.00 13.86 4.10
CA LEU A 155 19.27 12.60 3.99
C LEU A 155 18.39 12.37 5.22
N LEU A 156 17.23 11.76 5.04
CA LEU A 156 16.33 11.41 6.15
C LEU A 156 17.05 10.56 7.21
N HIS A 157 17.92 9.64 6.79
CA HIS A 157 18.69 8.77 7.68
C HIS A 157 19.78 9.53 8.47
N ASP A 158 20.25 10.66 7.97
CA ASP A 158 21.32 11.46 8.60
C ASP A 158 20.75 12.51 9.56
N LEU A 159 19.43 12.52 9.76
CA LEU A 159 18.83 13.37 10.78
C LEU A 159 19.34 12.95 12.17
N PRO A 160 19.69 13.91 13.05
CA PRO A 160 20.05 13.63 14.43
C PRO A 160 19.01 12.70 15.09
N PRO A 161 19.42 11.72 15.91
CA PRO A 161 18.50 10.77 16.57
C PRO A 161 17.40 11.43 17.40
N ARG A 162 17.60 12.68 17.82
CA ARG A 162 16.61 13.51 18.52
C ARG A 162 15.45 14.01 17.65
N TRP A 163 15.49 13.79 16.34
CA TRP A 163 14.48 14.20 15.36
C TRP A 163 13.71 13.02 14.75
N GLY A 164 13.97 11.79 15.22
CA GLY A 164 13.27 10.53 14.85
C GLY A 164 12.40 9.94 15.97
#